data_AF-A0AAP5Z2T0-F1
#
_entry.id   AF-A0AAP5Z2T0-F1
#
_cell.length_a   1.000
_cell.length_b   1.000
_cell.length_c   1.000
_cell.angle_alpha   90.00
_cell.angle_beta   90.00
_cell.angle_gamma   90.00
#
_symmetry.space_group_name_H-M   'P 1'
#
loop_
_entity.id
_entity.type
_entity.pdbx_description
1 polymer ?
#
loop_
_entity_poly.entity_id
_entity_poly.type
_entity_poly.pdbx_seq_one_letter_code
_entity_poly.pdbx_strand_id
1 'polypeptide(L)'
;CIEADDKLKAQQVLADAFELELKDGLLEPVDFIDDVSIVTLVGDGMRTSRGVASRFFSSLAEVNVNIVAIAQGSSERAISAVIPEDKISEAIKACHENLFNSKYFLDVFVVGVGGVGGELVDQIQRQQSKLAEKGIVIRVCGLANSKGLLLDSEGLPLEHWRDRMSAATEEFSLARLIALVQR
;
A
#
# COMPACT_ATOMS: atom_id res chain seq x y z
N CYS A 1 -20.23 -13.71 10.36
CA CYS A 1 -19.89 -14.21 9.02
C CYS A 1 -19.91 -15.72 9.06
N ILE A 2 -20.41 -16.33 8.00
CA ILE A 2 -20.42 -17.78 7.78
C ILE A 2 -19.74 -18.05 6.43
N GLU A 3 -19.31 -19.28 6.19
CA GLU A 3 -18.88 -19.70 4.86
C GLU A 3 -20.04 -19.56 3.87
N ALA A 4 -19.74 -19.18 2.62
CA ALA A 4 -20.75 -18.93 1.60
C ALA A 4 -21.63 -20.18 1.34
N ASP A 5 -21.01 -21.36 1.36
CA ASP A 5 -21.68 -22.65 1.15
C ASP A 5 -22.73 -22.96 2.25
N ASP A 6 -22.57 -22.40 3.45
CA ASP A 6 -23.48 -22.61 4.57
C ASP A 6 -24.71 -21.69 4.55
N LYS A 7 -24.78 -20.73 3.61
CA LYS A 7 -25.86 -19.72 3.54
C LYS A 7 -27.25 -20.34 3.55
N LEU A 8 -27.51 -21.28 2.64
CA LEU A 8 -28.84 -21.90 2.50
C LEU A 8 -29.26 -22.62 3.78
N LYS A 9 -28.32 -23.33 4.39
CA LYS A 9 -28.55 -24.05 5.65
C LYS A 9 -28.81 -23.08 6.80
N ALA A 10 -28.03 -22.01 6.91
CA ALA A 10 -28.22 -20.98 7.92
C ALA A 10 -29.59 -20.30 7.78
N GLN A 11 -30.00 -19.97 6.55
CA GLN A 11 -31.30 -19.38 6.28
C GLN A 11 -32.46 -20.29 6.71
N GLN A 12 -32.40 -21.57 6.36
CA GLN A 12 -33.42 -22.55 6.75
C GLN A 12 -33.50 -22.69 8.28
N VAL A 13 -32.36 -22.90 8.94
CA VAL A 13 -32.32 -23.08 10.40
C VAL A 13 -32.83 -21.84 11.14
N LEU A 14 -32.51 -20.64 10.67
CA LEU A 14 -33.00 -19.40 11.29
C LEU A 14 -34.51 -19.21 11.05
N ALA A 15 -35.00 -19.50 9.84
CA ALA A 15 -36.43 -19.41 9.53
C ALA A 15 -37.26 -20.41 10.37
N ASP A 16 -36.78 -21.64 10.53
CA ASP A 16 -37.45 -22.67 11.31
C ASP A 16 -37.39 -22.37 12.82
N ALA A 17 -36.25 -21.88 13.31
CA ALA A 17 -36.06 -21.61 14.74
C ALA A 17 -36.89 -20.42 15.24
N PHE A 18 -37.14 -19.42 14.39
CA PHE A 18 -37.83 -18.17 14.74
C PHE A 18 -39.18 -18.00 14.00
N GLU A 19 -39.80 -19.10 13.57
CA GLU A 19 -41.01 -19.06 12.74
C GLU A 19 -42.16 -18.26 13.41
N LEU A 20 -42.37 -18.48 14.71
CA LEU A 20 -43.45 -17.82 15.46
C LEU A 20 -43.16 -16.33 15.65
N GLU A 21 -41.94 -15.98 16.04
CA GLU A 21 -41.50 -14.61 16.25
C GLU A 21 -41.56 -13.78 14.96
N LEU A 22 -41.20 -14.38 13.82
CA LEU A 22 -41.32 -13.74 12.50
C LEU A 22 -42.80 -13.56 12.09
N LYS A 23 -43.67 -14.55 12.36
CA LYS A 23 -45.11 -14.47 12.07
C LYS A 23 -45.83 -13.41 12.90
N ASP A 24 -45.47 -13.30 14.17
CA ASP A 24 -46.04 -12.31 15.10
C ASP A 24 -45.40 -10.91 14.93
N GLY A 25 -44.44 -10.77 14.00
CA GLY A 25 -43.78 -9.49 13.70
C GLY A 25 -42.86 -8.99 14.82
N LEU A 26 -42.39 -9.90 15.69
CA LEU A 26 -41.45 -9.59 16.77
C LEU A 26 -40.01 -9.46 16.28
N LEU A 27 -39.71 -9.99 15.10
CA LEU A 27 -38.40 -9.93 14.45
C LEU A 27 -38.55 -9.45 13.00
N GLU A 28 -37.53 -8.74 12.52
CA GLU A 28 -37.38 -8.44 11.10
C GLU A 28 -36.83 -9.66 10.34
N PRO A 29 -37.15 -9.81 9.04
CA PRO A 29 -36.57 -10.85 8.20
C PRO A 29 -35.03 -10.80 8.21
N VAL A 30 -34.40 -11.97 8.16
CA VAL A 30 -32.93 -12.06 8.11
C VAL A 30 -32.44 -11.75 6.70
N ASP A 31 -31.64 -10.69 6.59
CA ASP A 31 -30.94 -10.34 5.36
C ASP A 31 -29.54 -10.95 5.32
N PHE A 32 -29.14 -11.38 4.13
CA PHE A 32 -27.81 -11.91 3.84
C PHE A 32 -27.10 -10.97 2.88
N ILE A 33 -25.83 -10.68 3.16
CA ILE A 33 -24.94 -9.91 2.30
C ILE A 33 -23.92 -10.88 1.72
N ASP A 34 -23.96 -11.07 0.41
CA ASP A 34 -23.05 -11.92 -0.35
C ASP A 34 -21.85 -11.12 -0.88
N ASP A 35 -20.92 -11.80 -1.56
CA ASP A 35 -19.78 -11.21 -2.26
C ASP A 35 -18.92 -10.32 -1.35
N VAL A 36 -18.69 -10.79 -0.12
CA VAL A 36 -17.85 -10.14 0.89
C VAL A 36 -16.69 -11.03 1.29
N SER A 37 -15.61 -10.37 1.70
CA SER A 37 -14.39 -10.99 2.18
C SER A 37 -14.00 -10.45 3.54
N ILE A 38 -13.32 -11.29 4.34
CA ILE A 38 -12.81 -10.91 5.66
C ILE A 38 -11.31 -10.65 5.56
N VAL A 39 -10.89 -9.42 5.83
CA VAL A 39 -9.48 -9.06 5.98
C VAL A 39 -9.16 -8.94 7.47
N THR A 40 -8.17 -9.69 7.93
CA THR A 40 -7.77 -9.68 9.35
C THR A 40 -6.32 -9.26 9.49
N LEU A 41 -6.09 -8.20 10.27
CA LEU A 41 -4.77 -7.84 10.76
C LEU A 41 -4.49 -8.61 12.04
N VAL A 42 -3.35 -9.28 12.13
CA VAL A 42 -2.92 -10.05 13.31
C VAL A 42 -1.56 -9.54 13.79
N GLY A 43 -1.39 -9.35 15.11
CA GLY A 43 -0.10 -9.00 15.69
C GLY A 43 -0.08 -9.01 17.22
N ASP A 44 0.94 -9.66 17.79
CA ASP A 44 1.11 -9.77 19.25
C ASP A 44 1.31 -8.41 19.95
N GLY A 45 1.81 -7.41 19.22
CA GLY A 45 2.03 -6.05 19.70
C GLY A 45 0.83 -5.11 19.54
N MET A 46 -0.32 -5.57 19.04
CA MET A 46 -1.44 -4.68 18.69
C MET A 46 -2.04 -3.98 19.93
N ARG A 47 -2.05 -4.67 21.09
CA ARG A 47 -2.50 -4.10 22.37
C ARG A 47 -1.62 -2.95 22.88
N THR A 48 -0.31 -3.04 22.66
CA THR A 48 0.66 -2.04 23.15
C THR A 48 1.01 -0.98 22.11
N SER A 49 0.76 -1.26 20.83
CA SER A 49 1.03 -0.37 19.71
C SER A 49 -0.19 0.51 19.42
N ARG A 50 -0.21 1.70 20.02
CA ARG A 50 -1.24 2.71 19.72
C ARG A 50 -1.24 3.06 18.23
N GLY A 51 -2.42 3.15 17.64
CA GLY A 51 -2.61 3.60 16.25
C GLY A 51 -2.56 2.51 15.18
N VAL A 52 -2.29 1.24 15.53
CA VAL A 52 -2.30 0.13 14.54
C VAL A 52 -3.69 -0.07 13.93
N ALA A 53 -4.74 -0.10 14.75
CA ALA A 53 -6.13 -0.16 14.28
C ALA A 53 -6.48 1.02 13.36
N SER A 54 -6.05 2.23 13.74
CA SER A 54 -6.27 3.42 12.90
C SER A 54 -5.55 3.31 11.57
N ARG A 55 -4.27 2.91 11.54
CA ARG A 55 -3.53 2.70 10.28
C ARG A 55 -4.21 1.67 9.39
N PHE A 56 -4.69 0.57 9.97
CA PHE A 56 -5.42 -0.46 9.22
C PHE A 56 -6.67 0.11 8.53
N PHE A 57 -7.55 0.79 9.28
CA PHE A 57 -8.76 1.37 8.71
C PHE A 57 -8.49 2.54 7.76
N SER A 58 -7.49 3.38 8.06
CA SER A 58 -7.05 4.44 7.13
C SER A 58 -6.54 3.86 5.82
N SER A 59 -5.84 2.72 5.85
CA SER A 59 -5.34 2.06 4.64
C SER A 59 -6.48 1.59 3.74
N LEU A 60 -7.55 1.06 4.32
CA LEU A 60 -8.75 0.67 3.57
C LEU A 60 -9.48 1.90 3.01
N ALA A 61 -9.56 2.98 3.79
CA ALA A 61 -10.20 4.23 3.36
C ALA A 61 -9.44 4.92 2.21
N GLU A 62 -8.10 4.88 2.21
CA GLU A 62 -7.26 5.47 1.15
C GLU A 62 -7.53 4.88 -0.24
N VAL A 63 -7.86 3.59 -0.31
CA VAL A 63 -8.24 2.91 -1.55
C VAL A 63 -9.76 2.86 -1.78
N ASN A 64 -10.52 3.71 -1.07
CA ASN A 64 -11.99 3.82 -1.18
C ASN A 64 -12.72 2.48 -0.95
N VAL A 65 -12.22 1.66 -0.04
CA VAL A 65 -12.89 0.39 0.34
C VAL A 65 -13.85 0.66 1.49
N ASN A 66 -15.14 0.40 1.23
CA ASN A 66 -16.17 0.50 2.26
C ASN A 66 -16.10 -0.70 3.22
N ILE A 67 -16.26 -0.43 4.51
CA ILE A 67 -16.24 -1.47 5.54
C ILE A 67 -17.69 -1.81 5.90
N VAL A 68 -18.08 -3.07 5.68
CA VAL A 68 -19.43 -3.58 5.95
C VAL A 68 -19.59 -3.90 7.45
N ALA A 69 -18.58 -4.53 8.04
CA ALA A 69 -18.58 -4.88 9.45
C ALA A 69 -17.16 -4.91 10.02
N ILE A 70 -17.05 -4.64 11.32
CA ILE A 70 -15.79 -4.70 12.06
C ILE A 70 -15.97 -5.68 13.22
N ALA A 71 -14.99 -6.56 13.39
CA ALA A 71 -14.90 -7.44 14.54
C ALA A 71 -13.49 -7.35 15.14
N GLN A 72 -13.41 -7.27 16.48
CA GLN A 72 -12.15 -7.34 17.20
C GLN A 72 -12.23 -8.47 18.22
N GLY A 73 -11.27 -9.39 18.15
CA GLY A 73 -11.22 -10.52 19.08
C GLY A 73 -10.89 -10.07 20.51
N SER A 74 -11.37 -10.83 21.50
CA SER A 74 -11.10 -10.59 22.92
C SER A 74 -9.63 -10.70 23.34
N SER A 75 -8.81 -11.34 22.50
CA SER A 75 -7.37 -11.40 22.71
C SER A 75 -6.65 -10.09 22.37
N GLU A 76 -7.34 -9.12 21.73
CA GLU A 76 -6.77 -7.85 21.23
C GLU A 76 -5.57 -8.04 20.30
N ARG A 77 -5.42 -9.25 19.74
CA ARG A 77 -4.35 -9.61 18.79
C ARG A 77 -4.79 -9.51 17.34
N ALA A 78 -6.09 -9.40 17.11
CA ALA A 78 -6.65 -9.41 15.77
C ALA A 78 -7.83 -8.44 15.65
N ILE A 79 -7.83 -7.70 14.54
CA ILE A 79 -8.95 -6.89 14.08
C ILE A 79 -9.29 -7.34 12.67
N SER A 80 -10.56 -7.63 12.45
CA SER A 80 -11.11 -8.09 11.19
C SER A 80 -12.07 -7.03 10.64
N ALA A 81 -11.99 -6.79 9.34
CA ALA A 81 -12.93 -5.98 8.59
C ALA A 81 -13.57 -6.84 7.50
N VAL A 82 -14.90 -6.74 7.35
CA VAL A 82 -15.64 -7.31 6.23
C VAL A 82 -15.72 -6.25 5.15
N ILE A 83 -15.27 -6.58 3.94
CA ILE A 83 -15.21 -5.69 2.79
C ILE A 83 -15.82 -6.39 1.56
N PRO A 84 -16.21 -5.66 0.50
CA PRO A 84 -16.57 -6.27 -0.78
C PRO A 84 -15.43 -7.16 -1.32
N GLU A 85 -15.78 -8.33 -1.85
CA GLU A 85 -14.81 -9.33 -2.34
C GLU A 85 -13.98 -8.82 -3.52
N ASP A 86 -14.60 -8.04 -4.42
CA ASP A 86 -13.94 -7.42 -5.57
C ASP A 86 -12.82 -6.43 -5.20
N LYS A 87 -12.80 -5.96 -3.95
CA LYS A 87 -11.81 -5.02 -3.42
C LYS A 87 -10.65 -5.65 -2.66
N ILE A 88 -10.61 -6.98 -2.55
CA ILE A 88 -9.64 -7.67 -1.70
C ILE A 88 -8.18 -7.38 -2.09
N SER A 89 -7.88 -7.34 -3.39
CA SER A 89 -6.50 -7.14 -3.87
C SER A 89 -5.98 -5.74 -3.53
N GLU A 90 -6.79 -4.71 -3.79
CA GLU A 90 -6.48 -3.32 -3.46
C GLU A 90 -6.31 -3.13 -1.95
N ALA A 91 -7.25 -3.69 -1.16
CA ALA A 91 -7.24 -3.63 0.30
C ALA A 91 -5.99 -4.27 0.91
N ILE A 92 -5.61 -5.46 0.46
CA ILE A 92 -4.40 -6.16 0.95
C ILE A 92 -3.15 -5.34 0.61
N LYS A 93 -3.04 -4.84 -0.62
CA LYS A 93 -1.87 -4.08 -1.06
C LYS A 93 -1.70 -2.80 -0.24
N ALA A 94 -2.76 -2.01 -0.09
CA ALA A 94 -2.75 -0.78 0.70
C ALA A 94 -2.42 -1.06 2.17
N CYS A 95 -3.07 -2.05 2.78
CA CYS A 95 -2.76 -2.46 4.15
C CYS A 95 -1.29 -2.89 4.29
N HIS A 96 -0.76 -3.66 3.34
CA HIS A 96 0.61 -4.16 3.41
C HIS A 96 1.62 -3.01 3.31
N GLU A 97 1.44 -2.11 2.35
CA GLU A 97 2.27 -0.91 2.19
C GLU A 97 2.21 -0.05 3.46
N ASN A 98 1.03 0.31 3.93
CA ASN A 98 0.88 1.25 5.03
C ASN A 98 1.20 0.67 6.41
N LEU A 99 1.15 -0.65 6.60
CA LEU A 99 1.47 -1.28 7.89
C LEU A 99 2.93 -1.75 7.96
N PHE A 100 3.47 -2.28 6.87
CA PHE A 100 4.78 -2.97 6.85
C PHE A 100 5.86 -2.24 6.05
N ASN A 101 5.53 -1.40 5.06
CA ASN A 101 6.55 -0.55 4.43
C ASN A 101 6.81 0.68 5.31
N SER A 102 7.90 0.60 6.08
CA SER A 102 8.43 1.72 6.86
C SER A 102 9.15 2.78 5.99
N LYS A 103 9.34 2.50 4.70
CA LYS A 103 10.09 3.33 3.77
C LYS A 103 9.37 3.48 2.43
N TYR A 104 9.02 4.70 2.07
CA TYR A 104 8.61 5.12 0.73
C TYR A 104 9.85 5.26 -0.15
N PHE A 105 9.99 4.41 -1.16
CA PHE A 105 11.06 4.52 -2.14
C PHE A 105 10.59 5.36 -3.34
N LEU A 106 11.38 6.37 -3.69
CA LEU A 106 11.14 7.23 -4.84
C LEU A 106 12.32 7.11 -5.80
N ASP A 107 12.08 6.50 -6.96
CA ASP A 107 13.08 6.38 -8.02
C ASP A 107 12.99 7.58 -8.95
N VAL A 108 14.08 8.34 -9.03
CA VAL A 108 14.13 9.63 -9.71
C VAL A 108 15.09 9.55 -10.89
N PHE A 109 14.59 9.96 -12.06
CA PHE A 109 15.38 10.19 -13.26
C PHE A 109 15.42 11.69 -13.52
N VAL A 110 16.62 12.27 -13.53
CA VAL A 110 16.80 13.70 -13.80
C VAL A 110 17.35 13.86 -15.22
N VAL A 111 16.50 14.34 -16.12
CA VAL A 111 16.88 14.69 -17.50
C VAL A 111 17.09 16.20 -17.57
N GLY A 112 18.30 16.62 -17.95
CA GLY A 112 18.72 18.02 -17.94
C GLY A 112 19.51 18.43 -16.70
N VAL A 113 20.57 17.68 -16.37
CA VAL A 113 21.45 17.95 -15.20
C VAL A 113 22.45 19.08 -15.43
N GLY A 114 21.95 20.24 -15.84
CA GLY A 114 22.72 21.49 -15.94
C GLY A 114 22.74 22.25 -14.61
N GLY A 115 22.59 23.57 -14.64
CA GLY A 115 22.54 24.40 -13.42
C GLY A 115 21.39 24.01 -12.48
N VAL A 116 20.15 24.08 -12.96
CA VAL A 116 18.95 23.82 -12.14
C VAL A 116 18.80 22.33 -11.81
N GLY A 117 18.89 21.44 -12.80
CA GLY A 117 18.79 19.99 -12.58
C GLY A 117 19.91 19.46 -11.69
N GLY A 118 21.12 20.01 -11.80
CA GLY A 118 22.22 19.67 -10.90
C GLY A 118 22.02 20.15 -9.47
N GLU A 119 21.46 21.34 -9.28
CA GLU A 119 21.10 21.84 -7.95
C GLU A 119 20.01 20.96 -7.29
N LEU A 120 19.04 20.46 -8.07
CA LEU A 120 18.06 19.49 -7.57
C LEU A 120 18.73 18.21 -7.08
N VAL A 121 19.69 17.66 -7.83
CA VAL A 121 20.44 16.45 -7.43
C VAL A 121 21.22 16.70 -6.14
N ASP A 122 21.86 17.86 -6.00
CA ASP A 122 22.57 18.25 -4.77
C ASP A 122 21.60 18.43 -3.59
N GLN A 123 20.42 18.99 -3.82
CA GLN A 123 19.38 19.08 -2.79
C GLN A 123 18.92 17.69 -2.35
N ILE A 124 18.72 16.75 -3.28
CA ILE A 124 18.40 15.36 -2.95
C ILE A 124 19.51 14.74 -2.10
N GLN A 125 20.78 14.92 -2.49
CA GLN A 125 21.93 14.43 -1.72
C GLN A 125 21.95 15.01 -0.30
N ARG A 126 21.78 16.33 -0.14
CA ARG A 126 21.80 17.00 1.17
C ARG A 126 20.61 16.61 2.06
N GLN A 127 19.47 16.24 1.46
CA GLN A 127 18.25 15.92 2.20
C GLN A 127 18.05 14.43 2.45
N GLN A 128 18.84 13.54 1.83
CA GLN A 128 18.68 12.09 1.93
C GLN A 128 18.54 11.60 3.38
N SER A 129 19.44 12.00 4.28
CA SER A 129 19.40 11.57 5.69
C SER A 129 18.11 12.01 6.40
N LYS A 130 17.70 13.27 6.20
CA LYS A 130 16.51 13.84 6.82
C LYS A 130 15.21 13.24 6.28
N LEU A 131 15.19 12.87 5.00
CA LEU A 131 14.07 12.16 4.38
C LEU A 131 14.03 10.71 4.86
N ALA A 132 15.17 10.04 5.00
CA ALA A 132 15.26 8.68 5.49
C ALA A 132 14.74 8.54 6.94
N GLU A 133 14.99 9.53 7.81
CA GLU A 133 14.40 9.61 9.15
C GLU A 133 12.87 9.68 9.14
N LYS A 134 12.28 10.23 8.06
CA LYS A 134 10.83 10.27 7.84
C LYS A 134 10.31 9.06 7.06
N GLY A 135 11.16 8.06 6.83
CA GLY A 135 10.80 6.89 6.03
C GLY A 135 10.67 7.21 4.54
N ILE A 136 11.37 8.21 4.00
CA ILE A 136 11.38 8.51 2.56
C ILE A 136 12.80 8.30 2.03
N VAL A 137 12.95 7.41 1.06
CA VAL A 137 14.22 7.07 0.42
C VAL A 137 14.15 7.48 -1.04
N ILE A 138 14.89 8.52 -1.43
CA ILE A 138 14.99 8.96 -2.83
C ILE A 138 16.24 8.33 -3.44
N ARG A 139 16.05 7.50 -4.46
CA ARG A 139 17.12 6.90 -5.26
C ARG A 139 17.18 7.61 -6.60
N VAL A 140 18.32 8.19 -6.93
CA VAL A 140 18.52 8.80 -8.25
C VAL A 140 19.00 7.69 -9.20
N CYS A 141 18.07 7.10 -9.94
CA CYS A 141 18.33 5.95 -10.82
C CYS A 141 18.87 6.36 -12.19
N GLY A 142 18.76 7.65 -12.55
CA GLY A 142 19.35 8.14 -13.78
C GLY A 142 19.60 9.64 -13.79
N LEU A 143 20.70 10.00 -14.46
CA LEU A 143 21.11 11.38 -14.70
C LEU A 143 21.43 11.53 -16.19
N ALA A 144 20.85 12.53 -16.84
CA ALA A 144 21.07 12.75 -18.27
C ALA A 144 21.25 14.24 -18.60
N ASN A 145 22.11 14.54 -19.56
CA ASN A 145 22.19 15.85 -20.21
C ASN A 145 22.45 15.66 -21.72
N SER A 146 22.72 16.74 -22.44
CA SER A 146 22.98 16.67 -23.89
C SER A 146 24.30 15.97 -24.26
N LYS A 147 25.17 15.68 -23.29
CA LYS A 147 26.50 15.10 -23.49
C LYS A 147 26.60 13.64 -23.03
N GLY A 148 25.71 13.20 -22.14
CA GLY A 148 25.81 11.86 -21.58
C GLY A 148 24.64 11.44 -20.70
N LEU A 149 24.64 10.14 -20.37
CA LEU A 149 23.65 9.43 -19.57
C LEU A 149 24.36 8.54 -18.53
N LEU A 150 23.89 8.57 -17.29
CA LEU A 150 24.19 7.58 -16.25
C LEU A 150 22.90 6.90 -15.82
N LEU A 151 22.94 5.58 -15.66
CA LEU A 151 21.82 4.75 -15.24
C LEU A 151 22.27 3.71 -14.22
N ASP A 152 21.50 3.53 -13.16
CA ASP A 152 21.66 2.47 -12.17
C ASP A 152 20.30 2.13 -11.54
N SER A 153 19.86 0.87 -11.63
CA SER A 153 18.56 0.44 -11.08
C SER A 153 18.53 0.45 -9.55
N GLU A 154 19.68 0.32 -8.90
CA GLU A 154 19.78 0.37 -7.44
C GLU A 154 19.99 1.79 -6.90
N GLY A 155 20.21 2.75 -7.81
CA GLY A 155 20.45 4.17 -7.50
C GLY A 155 21.93 4.54 -7.59
N LEU A 156 22.19 5.71 -8.18
CA LEU A 156 23.53 6.24 -8.39
C LEU A 156 24.11 6.81 -7.09
N PRO A 157 25.39 6.54 -6.78
CA PRO A 157 26.14 7.32 -5.80
C PRO A 157 26.15 8.80 -6.19
N LEU A 158 25.64 9.65 -5.29
CA LEU A 158 25.56 11.10 -5.51
C LEU A 158 26.85 11.83 -5.14
N GLU A 159 27.77 11.19 -4.43
CA GLU A 159 29.12 11.72 -4.23
C GLU A 159 29.82 11.85 -5.58
N HIS A 160 30.37 13.05 -5.85
CA HIS A 160 31.11 13.34 -7.09
C HIS A 160 30.33 13.03 -8.38
N TRP A 161 28.98 13.12 -8.35
CA TRP A 161 28.14 12.77 -9.50
C TRP A 161 28.42 13.61 -10.75
N ARG A 162 28.87 14.87 -10.59
CA ARG A 162 29.26 15.76 -11.70
C ARG A 162 30.49 15.29 -12.46
N ASP A 163 31.46 14.75 -11.75
CA ASP A 163 32.69 14.20 -12.34
C ASP A 163 32.33 12.95 -13.15
N ARG A 164 31.48 12.09 -12.58
CA ARG A 164 30.93 10.93 -13.28
C ARG A 164 30.13 11.30 -14.53
N MET A 165 29.30 12.34 -14.45
CA MET A 165 28.55 12.84 -15.62
C MET A 165 29.46 13.43 -16.69
N SER A 166 30.59 14.02 -16.31
CA SER A 166 31.57 14.57 -17.25
C SER A 166 32.38 13.47 -17.95
N ALA A 167 32.56 12.33 -17.29
CA ALA A 167 33.20 11.14 -17.85
C ALA A 167 32.22 10.21 -18.58
N ALA A 168 30.91 10.47 -18.51
CA ALA A 168 29.90 9.65 -19.17
C ALA A 168 30.00 9.79 -20.69
N THR A 169 30.21 8.67 -21.37
CA THR A 169 30.32 8.58 -22.84
C THR A 169 29.04 8.05 -23.50
N GLU A 170 28.10 7.56 -22.71
CA GLU A 170 26.86 6.99 -23.21
C GLU A 170 25.85 8.08 -23.57
N GLU A 171 25.32 8.05 -24.79
CA GLU A 171 24.31 9.00 -25.23
C GLU A 171 22.94 8.74 -24.56
N PHE A 172 22.16 9.81 -24.42
CA PHE A 172 20.80 9.71 -23.90
C PHE A 172 19.90 8.86 -24.83
N SER A 173 19.25 7.86 -24.26
CA SER A 173 18.29 7.01 -24.98
C SER A 173 17.05 6.75 -24.11
N LEU A 174 15.90 7.24 -24.58
CA LEU A 174 14.60 7.00 -23.93
C LEU A 174 14.27 5.50 -23.86
N ALA A 175 14.62 4.72 -24.89
CA ALA A 175 14.39 3.28 -24.92
C ALA A 175 15.11 2.55 -23.78
N ARG A 176 16.34 2.97 -23.45
CA ARG A 176 17.11 2.39 -22.33
C ARG A 176 16.54 2.78 -20.97
N LEU A 177 16.03 4.00 -20.85
CA LEU A 177 15.36 4.49 -19.64
C LEU A 177 14.07 3.68 -19.38
N ILE A 178 13.27 3.44 -20.43
CA ILE A 178 12.08 2.59 -20.37
C ILE A 178 12.45 1.15 -19.99
N ALA A 179 13.50 0.59 -20.59
CA ALA A 179 13.96 -0.77 -20.29
C ALA A 179 14.39 -0.97 -18.83
N LEU A 180 14.87 0.08 -18.17
CA LEU A 180 15.26 0.05 -16.76
C LEU A 180 14.05 0.12 -15.82
N VAL A 181 12.99 0.84 -16.21
CA VAL A 181 11.72 0.95 -15.44
C VAL A 181 10.84 -0.31 -15.57
N GLN A 182 10.97 -1.05 -16.67
CA GLN A 182 10.17 -2.26 -16.94
C GLN A 182 10.74 -3.56 -16.33
N ARG A 183 11.84 -3.47 -15.58
CA ARG A 183 12.40 -4.59 -14.81
C ARG A 183 11.78 -4.65 -13.42
#